data_AF-A0A7L4RP88-F1
#
_entry.id   AF-A0A7L4RP88-F1
#
_cell.length_a   1.000
_cell.length_b   1.000
_cell.length_c   1.000
_cell.angle_alpha   90.00
_cell.angle_beta   90.00
_cell.angle_gamma   90.00
#
_symmetry.space_group_name_H-M   'P 1'
#
loop_
_entity.id
_entity.type
_entity.pdbx_description
1 polymer ?
#
loop_
_entity_poly.entity_id
_entity_poly.type
_entity_poly.pdbx_seq_one_letter_code
_entity_poly.pdbx_strand_id
1 'polypeptide(L)' 'MAVRKPFGGLTINFAPIANKPISDMYGTGKLPPSTATKKFWEYVKKHHLMIKG' A
#
# COMPACT_ATOMS: atom_id res chain seq x y z
N MET A 1 -17.03 -18.38 -15.57
CA MET A 1 -16.47 -17.22 -14.85
C MET A 1 -15.00 -17.15 -15.22
N ALA A 2 -14.55 -16.06 -15.87
CA ALA A 2 -13.17 -15.97 -16.34
C ALA A 2 -12.21 -15.95 -15.13
N VAL A 3 -11.30 -16.92 -15.06
CA VAL A 3 -10.22 -16.95 -14.08
C VAL A 3 -9.29 -15.78 -14.42
N ARG A 4 -9.40 -14.68 -13.66
CA ARG A 4 -8.53 -13.52 -13.82
C ARG A 4 -7.10 -13.95 -13.49
N LYS A 5 -6.28 -14.15 -14.53
CA LYS A 5 -4.86 -14.46 -14.38
C LYS A 5 -4.19 -13.28 -13.64
N PRO A 6 -3.52 -13.50 -12.50
CA PRO A 6 -2.79 -12.44 -11.81
C PRO A 6 -1.72 -11.85 -12.74
N PHE A 7 -1.57 -10.52 -12.71
CA PHE A 7 -0.56 -9.81 -13.50
C PHE A 7 0.83 -10.33 -13.10
N GLY A 8 1.56 -10.93 -14.05
CA GLY A 8 2.90 -11.48 -13.81
C GLY A 8 2.98 -12.61 -12.77
N GLY A 9 1.88 -13.32 -12.48
CA GLY A 9 1.86 -14.38 -11.46
C GLY A 9 1.76 -13.89 -10.01
N LEU A 10 1.66 -12.57 -9.80
CA LEU A 10 1.51 -11.97 -8.47
C LEU A 10 0.04 -11.92 -8.06
N THR A 11 -0.33 -12.66 -7.02
CA THR A 11 -1.66 -12.52 -6.41
C THR A 11 -1.66 -11.25 -5.56
N ILE A 12 -2.13 -10.15 -6.14
CA ILE A 12 -2.20 -8.86 -5.45
C ILE A 12 -3.55 -8.75 -4.73
N ASN A 13 -3.54 -8.73 -3.41
CA ASN A 13 -4.72 -8.50 -2.60
C ASN A 13 -4.70 -7.09 -1.99
N PHE A 14 -5.55 -6.20 -2.51
CA PHE A 14 -5.71 -4.84 -2.00
C PHE A 14 -6.73 -4.72 -0.85
N ALA A 15 -7.51 -5.78 -0.54
CA ALA A 15 -8.56 -5.75 0.48
C ALA A 15 -8.15 -5.17 1.86
N PRO A 16 -6.95 -5.44 2.41
CA PRO A 16 -6.59 -4.91 3.74
C PRO A 16 -6.36 -3.39 3.78
N ILE A 17 -6.20 -2.74 2.62
CA ILE A 17 -5.91 -1.31 2.51
C ILE A 17 -6.85 -0.54 1.58
N ALA A 18 -7.68 -1.23 0.80
CA ALA A 18 -8.56 -0.61 -0.21
C ALA A 18 -9.55 0.40 0.38
N ASN A 19 -9.98 0.19 1.63
CA ASN A 19 -10.93 1.07 2.31
C ASN A 19 -10.26 2.15 3.18
N LYS A 20 -8.92 2.20 3.21
CA LYS A 20 -8.20 3.14 4.06
C LYS A 20 -7.96 4.46 3.32
N PRO A 21 -8.27 5.60 3.94
CA PRO A 21 -8.06 6.90 3.30
C PRO A 21 -6.56 7.19 3.20
N ILE A 22 -6.16 7.89 2.13
CA ILE A 22 -4.75 8.27 1.90
C ILE A 22 -4.19 9.17 3.03
N SER A 23 -5.09 9.85 3.76
CA SER A 23 -4.77 10.63 4.96
C SER A 23 -4.28 9.75 6.12
N ASP A 24 -4.63 8.46 6.18
CA ASP A 24 -4.09 7.51 7.16
C ASP A 24 -2.59 7.25 6.93
N MET A 25 -2.13 7.40 5.69
CA MET A 25 -0.72 7.22 5.30
C MET A 25 0.08 8.52 5.34
N TYR A 26 -0.46 9.63 4.81
CA TYR A 26 0.28 10.89 4.67
C TYR A 26 -0.10 11.97 5.69
N GLY A 27 -1.29 11.89 6.30
CA GLY A 27 -1.90 12.98 7.07
C GLY A 27 -2.64 13.99 6.17
N THR A 28 -3.02 15.13 6.74
CA THR A 28 -3.84 16.17 6.08
C THR A 28 -3.06 17.42 5.62
N GLY A 29 -1.73 17.32 5.51
CA GLY A 29 -0.85 18.46 5.16
C GLY A 29 -0.07 18.27 3.86
N LYS A 30 0.51 19.35 3.33
CA LYS A 30 1.51 19.28 2.26
C LYS A 30 2.76 18.56 2.77
N LEU A 31 3.13 17.46 2.13
CA LEU A 31 4.38 16.75 2.42
C LEU A 31 5.44 17.02 1.35
N PRO A 32 6.70 17.27 1.74
CA PRO A 32 7.83 17.19 0.82
C PRO A 32 7.95 15.76 0.27
N PRO A 33 8.46 15.58 -0.97
CA PRO A 33 8.62 14.26 -1.59
C PRO A 33 9.44 13.29 -0.73
N SER A 34 10.52 13.77 -0.12
CA SER A 34 11.39 12.99 0.75
C SER A 34 10.67 12.45 1.99
N THR A 35 9.75 13.25 2.55
CA THR A 35 8.94 12.86 3.72
C THR A 35 7.82 11.89 3.32
N ALA A 36 7.24 12.05 2.12
CA ALA A 36 6.22 11.16 1.61
C ALA A 36 6.76 9.72 1.47
N THR A 37 7.93 9.55 0.87
CA THR A 37 8.57 8.24 0.73
C THR A 37 8.84 7.59 2.09
N LYS A 38 9.32 8.36 3.08
CA LYS A 38 9.54 7.84 4.44
C LYS A 38 8.23 7.34 5.07
N LYS A 39 7.17 8.15 5.04
CA LYS A 39 5.86 7.79 5.60
C LYS A 39 5.25 6.58 4.90
N PHE A 40 5.41 6.46 3.59
CA PHE A 40 4.97 5.29 2.83
C PHE A 40 5.63 4.01 3.35
N TRP A 41 6.96 3.99 3.49
CA TRP A 41 7.67 2.82 4.00
C TRP A 41 7.37 2.51 5.47
N GLU A 42 7.14 3.52 6.30
CA GLU A 42 6.69 3.33 7.69
C GLU A 42 5.29 2.69 7.72
N TYR A 43 4.38 3.16 6.89
CA TYR A 43 3.03 2.62 6.78
C TYR A 43 3.03 1.16 6.28
N VAL A 44 3.81 0.86 5.23
CA VAL A 44 4.00 -0.50 4.71
C VAL A 44 4.52 -1.45 5.78
N LYS A 45 5.52 -1.03 6.56
CA LYS A 45 6.08 -1.82 7.66
C LYS A 45 5.07 -2.03 8.79
N LYS A 46 4.36 -0.98 9.22
CA LYS A 46 3.36 -1.01 10.29
C LYS A 46 2.19 -1.94 9.96
N HIS A 47 1.78 -1.98 8.69
CA HIS A 47 0.65 -2.79 8.22
C HIS A 47 1.07 -4.17 7.68
N HIS A 48 2.34 -4.56 7.83
CA HIS A 48 2.86 -5.85 7.34
C HIS A 48 2.52 -6.13 5.87
N LEU A 49 2.55 -5.09 5.03
CA LEU A 49 2.20 -5.17 3.61
C LEU A 49 3.37 -5.68 2.75
N MET A 50 4.53 -5.92 3.36
CA MET A 50 5.66 -6.53 2.68
C MET A 50 5.35 -8.00 2.42
N ILE A 51 5.51 -8.42 1.17
CA ILE A 51 5.44 -9.83 0.78
C ILE A 51 6.56 -10.56 1.52
N LYS A 52 6.21 -11.52 2.38
CA LYS A 52 7.20 -12.50 2.86
C LYS A 52 7.58 -13.35 1.65
N GLY A 53 8.84 -13.24 1.23
CA GLY A 53 9.44 -14.12 0.24
C GLY A 53 9.43 -15.57 0.70
#